data_AF-A0A2I1HIP9-F1
#
_entry.id   AF-A0A2I1HIP9-F1
#
_cell.length_a   1.000
_cell.length_b   1.000
_cell.length_c   1.000
_cell.angle_alpha   90.00
_cell.angle_beta   90.00
_cell.angle_gamma   90.00
#
_symmetry.space_group_name_H-M   'P 1'
#
loop_
_entity.id
_entity.type
_entity.pdbx_description
1 polymer ?
#
loop_
_entity_poly.entity_id
_entity_poly.type
_entity_poly.pdbx_seq_one_letter_code
_entity_poly.pdbx_strand_id
1 'polypeptide(L)'
;EDLVKKNILLEQETTKLKQLINELNAKLEQKEVVIQQTKQQLEEKEKKLKSFTAEQVMEKEILHKEVNELKDELAVKEEDVKQSEKQLEETNMEFKAKEEESINLKNELNDIRSSLSQIKHKKAELNDLKKKLEHKKLFTKTGTSGLRKQMDDLKNSLKLSQSKKAEAEAKAKEIENKLKEITKYKEDHLNLVLRAALIYLLEFSLFFLNLLLLETRKSQIKDKQDLINKIEQQNEEKINALENELKEKEELINKLKQQNEKKIAALNIEIKNKEEFIAKIKQQNEEQTTALNNEIKDKEEFIDKIKQQNEEKINALENELKEKEELINKLKQQNEKKIAALNNEIKNKEEFIDKIKQQNEEQTTVFNNEIKNKEELINNLRQQNEEKSISLNNEIKDKEKLNDKLNEETKK
;
A
#
# COMPACT_ATOMS: atom_id res chain seq x y z
N GLU A 1 26.68 21.26 31.78
CA GLU A 1 25.24 20.85 31.77
C GLU A 1 24.49 21.34 30.52
N ASP A 2 24.62 22.61 30.13
CA ASP A 2 23.91 23.18 28.96
C ASP A 2 24.27 22.55 27.61
N LEU A 3 25.54 22.21 27.37
CA LEU A 3 25.96 21.53 26.13
C LEU A 3 25.33 20.15 25.98
N VAL A 4 25.15 19.42 27.08
CA VAL A 4 24.51 18.09 27.09
C VAL A 4 23.02 18.22 26.78
N LYS A 5 22.33 19.19 27.40
CA LYS A 5 20.93 19.49 27.10
C LYS A 5 20.73 19.87 25.62
N LYS A 6 21.63 20.70 25.08
CA LYS A 6 21.61 21.12 23.67
C LYS A 6 21.82 19.95 22.71
N ASN A 7 22.73 19.03 23.02
CA ASN A 7 22.98 17.83 22.22
C ASN A 7 21.75 16.91 22.17
N ILE A 8 21.13 16.64 23.32
CA ILE A 8 19.91 15.81 23.40
C ILE A 8 18.77 16.41 22.55
N LEU A 9 18.59 17.73 22.61
CA LEU A 9 17.55 18.41 21.83
C LEU A 9 17.79 18.27 20.31
N LEU A 10 19.04 18.39 19.87
CA LEU A 10 19.43 18.24 18.47
C LEU A 10 19.27 16.80 17.96
N GLU A 11 19.62 15.80 18.77
CA GLU A 11 19.40 14.38 18.44
C GLU A 11 17.90 14.09 18.26
N GLN A 12 17.05 14.67 19.13
CA GLN A 12 15.58 14.57 19.00
C GLN A 12 15.05 15.25 17.73
N GLU A 13 15.50 16.47 17.42
CA GLU A 13 15.11 17.15 16.17
C GLU A 13 15.54 16.38 14.93
N THR A 14 16.76 15.86 14.92
CA THR A 14 17.29 15.05 13.81
C THR A 14 16.43 13.81 13.57
N THR A 15 15.98 13.16 14.64
CA THR A 15 15.07 12.00 14.58
C THR A 15 13.72 12.37 13.98
N LYS A 16 13.14 13.52 14.40
CA LYS A 16 11.88 14.03 13.84
C LYS A 16 11.98 14.34 12.35
N LEU A 17 13.09 14.92 11.89
CA LEU A 17 13.32 15.21 10.48
C LEU A 17 13.42 13.93 9.64
N LYS A 18 14.12 12.90 10.14
CA LYS A 18 14.18 11.57 9.49
C LYS A 18 12.79 10.94 9.37
N GLN A 19 11.97 11.07 10.40
CA GLN A 19 10.59 10.56 10.40
C GLN A 19 9.71 11.29 9.37
N LEU A 20 9.85 12.62 9.25
CA LEU A 20 9.14 13.41 8.23
C LEU A 20 9.52 13.00 6.80
N ILE A 21 10.80 12.70 6.53
CA ILE A 21 11.24 12.19 5.21
C ILE A 21 10.55 10.87 4.89
N ASN A 22 10.49 9.94 5.86
CA ASN A 22 9.84 8.64 5.66
C ASN A 22 8.34 8.79 5.37
N GLU A 23 7.64 9.69 6.07
CA GLU A 23 6.23 9.98 5.81
C GLU A 23 5.99 10.57 4.41
N LEU A 24 6.87 11.46 3.94
CA LEU A 24 6.76 12.04 2.60
C LEU A 24 6.94 10.98 1.51
N ASN A 25 7.88 10.07 1.69
CA ASN A 25 8.10 8.95 0.76
C ASN A 25 6.90 8.01 0.73
N ALA A 26 6.38 7.61 1.90
CA ALA A 26 5.21 6.73 1.98
C ALA A 26 3.96 7.34 1.31
N LYS A 27 3.73 8.65 1.48
CA LYS A 27 2.62 9.36 0.81
C LYS A 27 2.78 9.39 -0.71
N LEU A 28 4.00 9.51 -1.22
CA LEU A 28 4.27 9.49 -2.66
C LEU A 28 4.00 8.11 -3.24
N GLU A 29 4.51 7.07 -2.60
CA GLU A 29 4.32 5.66 -2.99
C GLU A 29 2.84 5.27 -3.01
N GLN A 30 2.07 5.69 -2.00
CA GLN A 30 0.63 5.48 -1.97
C GLN A 30 -0.08 6.11 -3.19
N LYS A 31 0.33 7.31 -3.61
CA LYS A 31 -0.25 7.96 -4.80
C LYS A 31 0.13 7.25 -6.09
N GLU A 32 1.36 6.73 -6.20
CA GLU A 32 1.81 5.94 -7.36
C GLU A 32 0.97 4.66 -7.51
N VAL A 33 0.65 3.97 -6.40
CA VAL A 33 -0.24 2.80 -6.39
C VAL A 33 -1.64 3.14 -6.93
N VAL A 34 -2.22 4.29 -6.55
CA VAL A 34 -3.54 4.71 -7.05
C VAL A 34 -3.56 4.92 -8.56
N ILE A 35 -2.48 5.46 -9.15
CA ILE A 35 -2.36 5.59 -10.61
C ILE A 35 -2.30 4.22 -11.27
N GLN A 36 -1.52 3.28 -10.74
CA GLN A 36 -1.43 1.92 -11.30
C GLN A 36 -2.79 1.20 -11.26
N GLN A 37 -3.54 1.35 -10.16
CA GLN A 37 -4.91 0.84 -10.08
C GLN A 37 -5.84 1.47 -11.13
N THR A 38 -5.71 2.79 -11.36
CA THR A 38 -6.49 3.50 -12.38
C THR A 38 -6.16 2.99 -13.79
N LYS A 39 -4.88 2.74 -14.10
CA LYS A 39 -4.44 2.14 -15.37
C LYS A 39 -5.03 0.76 -15.59
N GLN A 40 -5.00 -0.09 -14.56
CA GLN A 40 -5.56 -1.44 -14.65
C GLN A 40 -7.08 -1.43 -14.89
N GLN A 41 -7.82 -0.55 -14.19
CA GLN A 41 -9.26 -0.39 -14.42
C GLN A 41 -9.59 0.11 -15.83
N LEU A 42 -8.75 0.98 -16.41
CA LEU A 42 -8.89 1.44 -17.79
C LEU A 42 -8.73 0.27 -18.77
N GLU A 43 -7.69 -0.54 -18.61
CA GLU A 43 -7.41 -1.70 -19.45
C GLU A 43 -8.53 -2.75 -19.40
N GLU A 44 -9.07 -3.05 -18.21
CA GLU A 44 -10.20 -3.97 -18.06
C GLU A 44 -11.47 -3.47 -18.75
N LYS A 45 -11.76 -2.17 -18.64
CA LYS A 45 -12.90 -1.56 -19.34
C LYS A 45 -12.71 -1.63 -20.85
N GLU A 46 -11.51 -1.36 -21.36
CA GLU A 46 -11.19 -1.46 -22.78
C GLU A 46 -11.36 -2.90 -23.31
N LYS A 47 -10.96 -3.92 -22.53
CA LYS A 47 -11.17 -5.33 -22.89
C LYS A 47 -12.66 -5.70 -22.97
N LYS A 48 -13.45 -5.35 -21.95
CA LYS A 48 -14.90 -5.60 -21.93
C LYS A 48 -15.62 -4.93 -23.10
N LEU A 49 -15.14 -3.75 -23.46
CA LEU A 49 -15.65 -2.99 -24.58
C LEU A 49 -15.40 -3.71 -25.91
N LYS A 50 -14.16 -4.13 -26.16
CA LYS A 50 -13.77 -4.86 -27.36
C LYS A 50 -14.58 -6.15 -27.51
N SER A 51 -14.83 -6.88 -26.42
CA SER A 51 -15.68 -8.07 -26.48
C SER A 51 -17.13 -7.76 -26.85
N PHE A 52 -17.71 -6.70 -26.31
CA PHE A 52 -19.09 -6.31 -26.61
C PHE A 52 -19.24 -5.83 -28.06
N THR A 53 -18.31 -5.00 -28.55
CA THR A 53 -18.30 -4.58 -29.96
C THR A 53 -18.12 -5.77 -30.90
N ALA A 54 -17.23 -6.71 -30.57
CA ALA A 54 -17.01 -7.91 -31.38
C ALA A 54 -18.27 -8.78 -31.51
N GLU A 55 -19.04 -8.94 -30.42
CA GLU A 55 -20.32 -9.65 -30.43
C GLU A 55 -21.31 -9.00 -31.40
N GLN A 56 -21.48 -7.66 -31.33
CA GLN A 56 -22.36 -6.92 -32.23
C GLN A 56 -21.93 -7.01 -33.70
N VAL A 57 -20.62 -6.95 -33.97
CA VAL A 57 -20.06 -7.10 -35.33
C VAL A 57 -20.33 -8.50 -35.89
N MET A 58 -20.09 -9.55 -35.11
CA MET A 58 -20.35 -10.95 -35.52
C MET A 58 -21.83 -11.16 -35.85
N GLU A 59 -22.71 -10.66 -34.99
CA GLU A 59 -24.14 -10.70 -35.17
C GLU A 59 -24.62 -9.96 -36.43
N LYS A 60 -23.99 -8.84 -36.78
CA LYS A 60 -24.24 -8.11 -38.04
C LYS A 60 -23.75 -8.91 -39.26
N GLU A 61 -22.59 -9.56 -39.16
CA GLU A 61 -22.06 -10.40 -40.24
C GLU A 61 -22.98 -11.59 -40.54
N ILE A 62 -23.54 -12.24 -39.51
CA ILE A 62 -24.52 -13.32 -39.68
C ILE A 62 -25.74 -12.81 -40.47
N LEU A 63 -26.32 -11.68 -40.07
CA LEU A 63 -27.45 -11.08 -40.79
C LEU A 63 -27.09 -10.73 -42.23
N HIS A 64 -25.86 -10.28 -42.49
CA HIS A 64 -25.40 -9.96 -43.84
C HIS A 64 -25.34 -11.22 -44.73
N LYS A 65 -24.90 -12.35 -44.19
CA LYS A 65 -24.95 -13.65 -44.88
C LYS A 65 -26.38 -14.06 -45.19
N GLU A 66 -27.28 -14.00 -44.21
CA GLU A 66 -28.71 -14.30 -44.42
C GLU A 66 -29.34 -13.43 -45.51
N VAL A 67 -29.01 -12.13 -45.55
CA VAL A 67 -29.49 -11.21 -46.59
C VAL A 67 -28.99 -11.60 -47.98
N ASN A 68 -27.75 -12.07 -48.10
CA ASN A 68 -27.18 -12.49 -49.38
C ASN A 68 -27.81 -13.81 -49.85
N GLU A 69 -27.95 -14.78 -48.94
CA GLU A 69 -28.65 -16.05 -49.23
C GLU A 69 -30.09 -15.81 -49.70
N LEU A 70 -30.86 -14.95 -49.01
CA LEU A 70 -32.22 -14.60 -49.41
C LEU A 70 -32.28 -13.89 -50.76
N LYS A 71 -31.29 -13.05 -51.11
CA LYS A 71 -31.22 -12.41 -52.42
C LYS A 71 -30.98 -13.42 -53.53
N ASP A 72 -30.06 -14.35 -53.31
CA ASP A 72 -29.74 -15.39 -54.29
C ASP A 72 -30.94 -16.30 -54.52
N GLU A 73 -31.64 -16.71 -53.45
CA GLU A 73 -32.89 -17.48 -53.55
C GLU A 73 -33.99 -16.73 -54.32
N LEU A 74 -34.16 -15.43 -54.08
CA LEU A 74 -35.15 -14.62 -54.78
C LEU A 74 -34.81 -14.48 -56.27
N ALA A 75 -33.53 -14.35 -56.62
CA ALA A 75 -33.08 -14.27 -58.01
C ALA A 75 -33.34 -15.56 -58.78
N VAL A 76 -33.09 -16.72 -58.16
CA VAL A 76 -33.41 -18.03 -58.76
C VAL A 76 -34.91 -18.17 -59.01
N LYS A 77 -35.75 -17.83 -58.01
CA LYS A 77 -37.20 -17.90 -58.15
C LYS A 77 -37.74 -16.96 -59.22
N GLU A 78 -37.17 -15.77 -59.39
CA GLU A 78 -37.58 -14.85 -60.45
C GLU A 78 -37.36 -15.45 -61.85
N GLU A 79 -36.26 -16.17 -62.04
CA GLU A 79 -35.96 -16.85 -63.30
C GLU A 79 -36.90 -18.05 -63.54
N ASP A 80 -37.16 -18.85 -62.50
CA ASP A 80 -38.11 -19.97 -62.57
C ASP A 80 -39.53 -19.52 -62.95
N VAL A 81 -39.97 -18.36 -62.43
CA VAL A 81 -41.26 -17.74 -62.79
C VAL A 81 -41.27 -17.34 -64.27
N LYS A 82 -40.23 -16.65 -64.76
CA LYS A 82 -40.14 -16.27 -66.18
C LYS A 82 -40.19 -17.47 -67.12
N GLN A 83 -39.50 -18.55 -66.76
CA GLN A 83 -39.54 -19.80 -67.54
C GLN A 83 -40.93 -20.42 -67.55
N SER A 84 -41.60 -20.45 -66.39
CA SER A 84 -42.95 -21.02 -66.24
C SER A 84 -44.00 -20.20 -67.01
N GLU A 85 -43.92 -18.87 -66.97
CA GLU A 85 -44.79 -17.97 -67.76
C GLU A 85 -44.66 -18.25 -69.27
N LYS A 86 -43.44 -18.44 -69.76
CA LYS A 86 -43.20 -18.77 -71.16
C LYS A 86 -43.85 -20.11 -71.56
N GLN A 87 -43.71 -21.15 -70.73
CA GLN A 87 -44.33 -22.45 -70.98
C GLN A 87 -45.87 -22.38 -70.97
N LEU A 88 -46.43 -21.57 -70.08
CA LEU A 88 -47.87 -21.34 -70.00
C LEU A 88 -48.41 -20.63 -71.26
N GLU A 89 -47.69 -19.63 -71.78
CA GLU A 89 -48.06 -18.93 -73.01
C GLU A 89 -48.06 -19.88 -74.22
N GLU A 90 -47.02 -20.71 -74.35
CA GLU A 90 -46.94 -21.74 -75.41
C GLU A 90 -48.13 -22.71 -75.35
N THR A 91 -48.45 -23.21 -74.15
CA THR A 91 -49.56 -24.16 -73.93
C THR A 91 -50.92 -23.52 -74.23
N ASN A 92 -51.12 -22.26 -73.85
CA ASN A 92 -52.36 -21.51 -74.13
C ASN A 92 -52.56 -21.26 -75.63
N MET A 93 -51.48 -21.00 -76.38
CA MET A 93 -51.56 -20.89 -77.84
C MET A 93 -52.01 -22.21 -78.48
N GLU A 94 -51.48 -23.35 -78.04
CA GLU A 94 -51.91 -24.67 -78.51
C GLU A 94 -53.38 -24.96 -78.18
N PHE A 95 -53.83 -24.60 -76.98
CA PHE A 95 -55.24 -24.73 -76.58
C PHE A 95 -56.19 -23.93 -77.48
N LYS A 96 -55.85 -22.67 -77.80
CA LYS A 96 -56.64 -21.83 -78.72
C LYS A 96 -56.75 -22.48 -80.10
N ALA A 97 -55.64 -22.98 -80.64
CA ALA A 97 -55.65 -23.69 -81.92
C ALA A 97 -56.56 -24.93 -81.90
N LYS A 98 -56.54 -25.71 -80.81
CA LYS A 98 -57.43 -26.87 -80.62
C LYS A 98 -58.90 -26.47 -80.45
N GLU A 99 -59.18 -25.31 -79.89
CA GLU A 99 -60.53 -24.77 -79.78
C GLU A 99 -61.10 -24.37 -81.14
N GLU A 100 -60.32 -23.68 -81.97
CA GLU A 100 -60.69 -23.36 -83.35
C GLU A 100 -60.90 -24.64 -84.19
N GLU A 101 -60.01 -25.63 -84.06
CA GLU A 101 -60.16 -26.95 -84.69
C GLU A 101 -61.49 -27.60 -84.32
N SER A 102 -61.87 -27.58 -83.03
CA SER A 102 -63.14 -28.13 -82.56
C SER A 102 -64.36 -27.41 -83.14
N ILE A 103 -64.32 -26.08 -83.25
CA ILE A 103 -65.42 -25.28 -83.84
C ILE A 103 -65.60 -25.68 -85.31
N ASN A 104 -64.51 -25.77 -86.07
CA ASN A 104 -64.53 -26.15 -87.48
C ASN A 104 -65.07 -27.57 -87.68
N LEU A 105 -64.58 -28.55 -86.90
CA LEU A 105 -65.06 -29.93 -86.94
C LEU A 105 -66.55 -30.04 -86.57
N LYS A 106 -67.02 -29.25 -85.60
CA LYS A 106 -68.43 -29.24 -85.19
C LYS A 106 -69.34 -28.68 -86.28
N ASN A 107 -68.89 -27.67 -87.03
CA ASN A 107 -69.60 -27.13 -88.18
C ASN A 107 -69.69 -28.17 -89.31
N GLU A 108 -68.57 -28.82 -89.65
CA GLU A 108 -68.54 -29.90 -90.66
C GLU A 108 -69.47 -31.06 -90.27
N LEU A 109 -69.48 -31.46 -89.01
CA LEU A 109 -70.38 -32.51 -88.49
C LEU A 109 -71.87 -32.12 -88.64
N ASN A 110 -72.21 -30.85 -88.40
CA ASN A 110 -73.57 -30.35 -88.57
C ASN A 110 -74.01 -30.37 -90.03
N ASP A 111 -73.13 -30.02 -90.97
CA ASP A 111 -73.40 -30.08 -92.42
C ASP A 111 -73.63 -31.53 -92.89
N ILE A 112 -72.81 -32.46 -92.41
CA ILE A 112 -72.98 -33.89 -92.66
C ILE A 112 -74.31 -34.39 -92.08
N ARG A 113 -74.65 -34.02 -90.84
CA ARG A 113 -75.92 -34.40 -90.20
C ARG A 113 -77.13 -33.84 -90.95
N SER A 114 -77.07 -32.59 -91.41
CA SER A 114 -78.10 -31.97 -92.25
C SER A 114 -78.29 -32.75 -93.54
N SER A 115 -77.20 -33.08 -94.23
CA SER A 115 -77.20 -33.89 -95.46
C SER A 115 -77.79 -35.28 -95.24
N LEU A 116 -77.41 -35.97 -94.17
CA LEU A 116 -77.96 -37.28 -93.80
C LEU A 116 -79.46 -37.20 -93.45
N SER A 117 -79.90 -36.11 -92.81
CA SER A 117 -81.31 -35.86 -92.52
C SER A 117 -82.12 -35.67 -93.81
N GLN A 118 -81.61 -34.91 -94.78
CA GLN A 118 -82.25 -34.76 -96.10
C GLN A 118 -82.39 -36.11 -96.82
N ILE A 119 -81.37 -36.98 -96.76
CA ILE A 119 -81.45 -38.34 -97.31
C ILE A 119 -82.56 -39.14 -96.62
N LYS A 120 -82.67 -39.03 -95.29
CA LYS A 120 -83.72 -39.68 -94.51
C LYS A 120 -85.12 -39.17 -94.90
N HIS A 121 -85.27 -37.86 -95.09
CA HIS A 121 -86.52 -37.23 -95.54
C HIS A 121 -86.93 -37.71 -96.93
N LYS A 122 -86.03 -37.63 -97.93
CA LYS A 122 -86.26 -38.14 -99.29
C LYS A 122 -86.64 -39.62 -99.29
N LYS A 123 -86.05 -40.43 -98.39
CA LYS A 123 -86.41 -41.84 -98.22
C LYS A 123 -87.83 -42.02 -97.66
N ALA A 124 -88.24 -41.18 -96.72
CA ALA A 124 -89.60 -41.18 -96.17
C ALA A 124 -90.63 -40.75 -97.23
N GLU A 125 -90.38 -39.65 -97.95
CA GLU A 125 -91.21 -39.19 -99.06
C GLU A 125 -91.38 -40.27 -100.14
N LEU A 126 -90.29 -40.98 -100.49
CA LEU A 126 -90.35 -42.09 -101.44
C LEU A 126 -91.25 -43.23 -100.95
N ASN A 127 -91.21 -43.53 -99.66
CA ASN A 127 -92.09 -44.55 -99.07
C ASN A 127 -93.56 -44.09 -99.06
N ASP A 128 -93.83 -42.82 -98.80
CA ASP A 128 -95.19 -42.27 -98.84
C ASP A 128 -95.74 -42.21 -100.26
N LEU A 129 -94.92 -41.82 -101.24
CA LEU A 129 -95.28 -41.90 -102.66
C LEU A 129 -95.58 -43.33 -103.10
N LYS A 130 -94.78 -44.32 -102.64
CA LYS A 130 -95.07 -45.74 -102.89
C LYS A 130 -96.42 -46.15 -102.31
N LYS A 131 -96.73 -45.80 -101.06
CA LYS A 131 -98.03 -46.08 -100.42
C LYS A 131 -99.19 -45.43 -101.19
N LYS A 132 -99.05 -44.14 -101.56
CA LYS A 132 -100.05 -43.41 -102.36
C LYS A 132 -100.25 -44.02 -103.75
N LEU A 133 -99.17 -44.44 -104.41
CA LEU A 133 -99.21 -45.10 -105.71
C LEU A 133 -99.96 -46.43 -105.64
N GLU A 134 -99.66 -47.27 -104.64
CA GLU A 134 -100.36 -48.54 -104.42
C GLU A 134 -101.85 -48.33 -104.12
N HIS A 135 -102.20 -47.38 -103.27
CA HIS A 135 -103.60 -47.00 -103.05
C HIS A 135 -104.28 -46.55 -104.35
N LYS A 136 -103.63 -45.70 -105.15
CA LYS A 136 -104.20 -45.18 -106.40
C LYS A 136 -104.40 -46.27 -107.45
N LYS A 137 -103.49 -47.26 -107.53
CA LYS A 137 -103.61 -48.45 -108.39
C LYS A 137 -104.82 -49.31 -108.02
N LEU A 138 -105.10 -49.48 -106.73
CA LEU A 138 -106.12 -50.40 -106.23
C LEU A 138 -107.53 -49.79 -106.16
N PHE A 139 -107.64 -48.47 -105.92
CA PHE A 139 -108.92 -47.86 -105.52
C PHE A 139 -109.44 -46.72 -106.42
N THR A 140 -108.71 -46.29 -107.47
CA THR A 140 -109.14 -45.14 -108.30
C THR A 140 -108.92 -45.37 -109.81
N LYS A 141 -109.84 -44.90 -110.66
CA LYS A 141 -109.76 -45.00 -112.14
C LYS A 141 -108.90 -43.90 -112.81
N THR A 142 -108.15 -43.10 -112.05
CA THR A 142 -107.31 -41.99 -112.58
C THR A 142 -105.89 -42.44 -112.93
N GLY A 143 -105.28 -41.81 -113.95
CA GLY A 143 -103.92 -42.11 -114.39
C GLY A 143 -102.85 -41.99 -113.30
N THR A 144 -101.93 -42.96 -113.27
CA THR A 144 -100.83 -43.08 -112.29
C THR A 144 -99.47 -42.60 -112.83
N SER A 145 -99.43 -42.07 -114.05
CA SER A 145 -98.21 -41.66 -114.75
C SER A 145 -97.43 -40.56 -114.00
N GLY A 146 -98.12 -39.54 -113.47
CA GLY A 146 -97.48 -38.46 -112.71
C GLY A 146 -96.80 -38.91 -111.41
N LEU A 147 -97.45 -39.81 -110.65
CA LEU A 147 -96.88 -40.41 -109.44
C LEU A 147 -95.68 -41.31 -109.75
N ARG A 148 -95.74 -42.06 -110.85
CA ARG A 148 -94.61 -42.89 -111.31
C ARG A 148 -93.40 -42.02 -111.67
N LYS A 149 -93.61 -40.93 -112.42
CA LYS A 149 -92.53 -39.99 -112.75
C LYS A 149 -91.89 -39.36 -111.51
N GLN A 150 -92.69 -38.85 -110.57
CA GLN A 150 -92.18 -38.31 -109.30
C GLN A 150 -91.41 -39.36 -108.48
N MET A 151 -91.90 -40.60 -108.46
CA MET A 151 -91.23 -41.71 -107.78
C MET A 151 -89.89 -42.06 -108.45
N ASP A 152 -89.83 -42.09 -109.78
CA ASP A 152 -88.61 -42.40 -110.53
C ASP A 152 -87.57 -41.28 -110.39
N ASP A 153 -87.99 -40.01 -110.46
CA ASP A 153 -87.14 -38.83 -110.24
C ASP A 153 -86.54 -38.85 -108.81
N LEU A 154 -87.38 -39.12 -107.80
CA LEU A 154 -86.95 -39.22 -106.40
C LEU A 154 -86.06 -40.44 -106.16
N LYS A 155 -86.32 -41.58 -106.82
CA LYS A 155 -85.51 -42.80 -106.73
C LYS A 155 -84.12 -42.60 -107.35
N ASN A 156 -84.02 -41.87 -108.46
CA ASN A 156 -82.74 -41.51 -109.07
C ASN A 156 -81.95 -40.52 -108.19
N SER A 157 -82.62 -39.47 -107.68
CA SER A 157 -82.03 -38.53 -106.71
C SER A 157 -81.52 -39.24 -105.45
N LEU A 158 -82.34 -40.16 -104.89
CA LEU A 158 -81.99 -40.93 -103.70
C LEU A 158 -80.81 -41.89 -103.97
N LYS A 159 -80.77 -42.58 -105.11
CA LYS A 159 -79.65 -43.48 -105.47
C LYS A 159 -78.32 -42.74 -105.49
N LEU A 160 -78.29 -41.52 -106.05
CA LEU A 160 -77.11 -40.67 -106.06
C LEU A 160 -76.70 -40.24 -104.65
N SER A 161 -77.63 -39.73 -103.83
CA SER A 161 -77.32 -39.32 -102.46
C SER A 161 -76.95 -40.50 -101.54
N GLN A 162 -77.52 -41.68 -101.78
CA GLN A 162 -77.31 -42.88 -100.97
C GLN A 162 -75.95 -43.53 -101.24
N SER A 163 -75.38 -43.35 -102.44
CA SER A 163 -74.00 -43.78 -102.74
C SER A 163 -72.96 -43.06 -101.88
N LYS A 164 -73.23 -41.80 -101.49
CA LYS A 164 -72.36 -40.98 -100.63
C LYS A 164 -72.68 -41.11 -99.13
N LYS A 165 -73.73 -41.84 -98.78
CA LYS A 165 -74.23 -41.95 -97.41
C LYS A 165 -73.23 -42.67 -96.49
N ALA A 166 -72.70 -43.81 -96.92
CA ALA A 166 -71.77 -44.60 -96.12
C ALA A 166 -70.46 -43.83 -95.85
N GLU A 167 -69.98 -43.09 -96.85
CA GLU A 167 -68.81 -42.21 -96.72
C GLU A 167 -69.08 -41.06 -95.74
N ALA A 168 -70.25 -40.43 -95.81
CA ALA A 168 -70.66 -39.38 -94.87
C ALA A 168 -70.81 -39.90 -93.42
N GLU A 169 -71.36 -41.10 -93.23
CA GLU A 169 -71.45 -41.73 -91.90
C GLU A 169 -70.08 -42.12 -91.34
N ALA A 170 -69.13 -42.55 -92.18
CA ALA A 170 -67.76 -42.83 -91.76
C ALA A 170 -67.01 -41.55 -91.35
N LYS A 171 -67.10 -40.48 -92.16
CA LYS A 171 -66.53 -39.17 -91.83
C LYS A 171 -67.12 -38.58 -90.55
N ALA A 172 -68.44 -38.71 -90.34
CA ALA A 172 -69.08 -38.27 -89.10
C ALA A 172 -68.50 -38.97 -87.86
N LYS A 173 -68.26 -40.29 -87.91
CA LYS A 173 -67.64 -41.03 -86.80
C LYS A 173 -66.19 -40.61 -86.56
N GLU A 174 -65.43 -40.36 -87.62
CA GLU A 174 -64.05 -39.87 -87.50
C GLU A 174 -64.02 -38.49 -86.82
N ILE A 175 -64.89 -37.58 -87.25
CA ILE A 175 -65.04 -36.25 -86.63
C ILE A 175 -65.49 -36.37 -85.17
N GLU A 176 -66.44 -37.25 -84.85
CA GLU A 176 -66.89 -37.49 -83.48
C GLU A 176 -65.77 -38.02 -82.58
N ASN A 177 -64.86 -38.86 -83.10
CA ASN A 177 -63.70 -39.33 -82.35
C ASN A 177 -62.67 -38.20 -82.12
N LYS A 178 -62.34 -37.42 -83.16
CA LYS A 178 -61.46 -36.23 -83.02
C LYS A 178 -62.01 -35.23 -82.02
N LEU A 179 -63.33 -34.99 -82.04
CA LEU A 179 -63.98 -34.11 -81.06
C LEU A 179 -63.86 -34.66 -79.62
N LYS A 180 -63.99 -35.97 -79.40
CA LYS A 180 -63.77 -36.57 -78.08
C LYS A 180 -62.33 -36.40 -77.59
N GLU A 181 -61.35 -36.58 -78.48
CA GLU A 181 -59.93 -36.37 -78.15
C GLU A 181 -59.68 -34.89 -77.78
N ILE A 182 -60.23 -33.95 -78.53
CA ILE A 182 -60.13 -32.52 -78.20
C ILE A 182 -60.84 -32.22 -76.87
N THR A 183 -62.02 -32.79 -76.59
CA THR A 183 -62.70 -32.60 -75.30
C THR A 183 -61.83 -33.08 -74.13
N LYS A 184 -61.23 -34.26 -74.25
CA LYS A 184 -60.31 -34.78 -73.24
C LYS A 184 -59.10 -33.86 -73.05
N TYR A 185 -58.49 -33.42 -74.16
CA TYR A 185 -57.40 -32.45 -74.13
C TYR A 185 -57.80 -31.15 -73.40
N LYS A 186 -59.02 -30.63 -73.65
CA LYS A 186 -59.52 -29.43 -72.97
C LYS A 186 -59.67 -29.62 -71.46
N GLU A 187 -60.20 -30.77 -71.03
CA GLU A 187 -60.32 -31.11 -69.60
C GLU A 187 -58.95 -31.23 -68.93
N ASP A 188 -58.00 -31.92 -69.58
CA ASP A 188 -56.63 -32.08 -69.09
C ASP A 188 -55.91 -30.73 -69.01
N HIS A 189 -56.06 -29.87 -70.03
CA HIS A 189 -55.53 -28.50 -70.04
C HIS A 189 -56.11 -27.65 -68.90
N LEU A 190 -57.43 -27.70 -68.68
CA LEU A 190 -58.07 -26.96 -67.59
C LEU A 190 -57.54 -27.40 -66.23
N ASN A 191 -57.38 -28.71 -66.01
CA ASN A 191 -56.78 -29.24 -64.79
C ASN A 191 -55.32 -28.81 -64.60
N LEU A 192 -54.54 -28.77 -65.69
CA LEU A 192 -53.17 -28.29 -65.68
C LEU A 192 -53.09 -26.81 -65.29
N VAL A 193 -53.91 -25.96 -65.92
CA VAL A 193 -53.99 -24.52 -65.62
C VAL A 193 -54.40 -24.27 -64.17
N LEU A 194 -55.39 -25.01 -63.64
CA LEU A 194 -55.81 -24.89 -62.25
C LEU A 194 -54.69 -25.26 -61.28
N ARG A 195 -53.93 -26.34 -61.56
CA ARG A 195 -52.78 -26.73 -60.74
C ARG A 195 -51.66 -25.69 -60.80
N ALA A 196 -51.34 -25.18 -61.98
CA ALA A 196 -50.34 -24.13 -62.16
C ALA A 196 -50.73 -22.84 -61.40
N ALA A 197 -52.00 -22.45 -61.44
CA ALA A 197 -52.49 -21.29 -60.71
C ALA A 197 -52.38 -21.46 -59.18
N LEU A 198 -52.65 -22.66 -58.65
CA LEU A 198 -52.49 -22.95 -57.22
C LEU A 198 -51.01 -22.91 -56.80
N ILE A 199 -50.12 -23.50 -57.60
CA ILE A 199 -48.67 -23.47 -57.35
C ILE A 199 -48.17 -22.02 -57.35
N TYR A 200 -48.54 -21.25 -58.38
CA TYR A 200 -48.19 -19.84 -58.48
C TYR A 200 -48.66 -19.03 -57.27
N LEU A 201 -49.89 -19.25 -56.78
CA LEU A 201 -50.40 -18.57 -55.60
C LEU A 201 -49.57 -18.89 -54.34
N LEU A 202 -49.19 -20.16 -54.16
CA LEU A 202 -48.36 -20.60 -53.04
C LEU A 202 -46.94 -20.03 -53.13
N GLU A 203 -46.31 -20.11 -54.30
CA GLU A 203 -44.97 -19.58 -54.55
C GLU A 203 -44.93 -18.05 -54.40
N PHE A 204 -45.94 -17.36 -54.90
CA PHE A 204 -46.10 -15.91 -54.72
C PHE A 204 -46.21 -15.54 -53.24
N SER A 205 -46.96 -16.32 -52.46
CA SER A 205 -47.07 -16.08 -51.01
C SER A 205 -45.73 -16.28 -50.28
N LEU A 206 -44.97 -17.30 -50.66
CA LEU A 206 -43.62 -17.56 -50.12
C LEU A 206 -42.61 -16.48 -50.57
N PHE A 207 -42.68 -16.05 -51.83
CA PHE A 207 -41.85 -14.96 -52.36
C PHE A 207 -42.09 -13.67 -51.58
N PHE A 208 -43.36 -13.33 -51.35
CA PHE A 208 -43.72 -12.14 -50.56
C PHE A 208 -43.21 -12.24 -49.11
N LEU A 209 -43.32 -13.41 -48.49
CA LEU A 209 -42.80 -13.64 -47.15
C LEU A 209 -41.27 -13.49 -47.09
N ASN A 210 -40.54 -14.07 -48.06
CA ASN A 210 -39.09 -13.92 -48.17
C ASN A 210 -38.68 -12.46 -48.40
N LEU A 211 -39.44 -11.70 -49.21
CA LEU A 211 -39.20 -10.28 -49.43
C LEU A 211 -39.39 -9.46 -48.15
N LEU A 212 -40.44 -9.75 -47.39
CA LEU A 212 -40.68 -9.11 -46.09
C LEU A 212 -39.56 -9.45 -45.08
N LEU A 213 -39.12 -10.71 -45.07
CA LEU A 213 -38.00 -11.15 -44.24
C LEU A 213 -36.71 -10.42 -44.63
N LEU A 214 -36.41 -10.32 -45.92
CA LEU A 214 -35.24 -9.60 -46.44
C LEU A 214 -35.23 -8.14 -45.97
N GLU A 215 -36.37 -7.44 -46.07
CA GLU A 215 -36.47 -6.05 -45.65
C GLU A 215 -36.30 -5.90 -44.13
N THR A 216 -36.88 -6.83 -43.36
CA THR A 216 -36.70 -6.90 -41.91
C THR A 216 -35.22 -7.09 -41.54
N ARG A 217 -34.52 -8.01 -42.20
CA ARG A 217 -33.10 -8.27 -41.98
C ARG A 217 -32.22 -7.07 -42.35
N LYS A 218 -32.51 -6.37 -43.45
CA LYS A 218 -31.82 -5.12 -43.80
C LYS A 218 -32.00 -4.04 -42.73
N SER A 219 -33.22 -3.88 -42.20
CA SER A 219 -33.46 -2.95 -41.10
C SER A 219 -32.62 -3.33 -39.87
N GLN A 220 -32.61 -4.61 -39.48
CA GLN A 220 -31.81 -5.08 -38.35
C GLN A 220 -30.31 -4.85 -38.55
N ILE A 221 -29.78 -5.02 -39.77
CA ILE A 221 -28.39 -4.69 -40.09
C ILE A 221 -28.12 -3.21 -39.87
N LYS A 222 -29.02 -2.34 -40.32
CA LYS A 222 -28.90 -0.89 -40.14
C LYS A 222 -28.93 -0.51 -38.65
N ASP A 223 -29.88 -1.06 -37.90
CA ASP A 223 -30.01 -0.82 -36.46
C ASP A 223 -28.75 -1.27 -35.71
N LYS A 224 -28.17 -2.44 -36.06
CA LYS A 224 -26.90 -2.90 -35.50
C LYS A 224 -25.73 -2.01 -35.89
N GLN A 225 -25.68 -1.51 -37.13
CA GLN A 225 -24.65 -0.57 -37.54
C GLN A 225 -24.72 0.74 -36.74
N ASP A 226 -25.93 1.28 -36.55
CA ASP A 226 -26.13 2.51 -35.79
C ASP A 226 -25.75 2.30 -34.31
N LEU A 227 -26.07 1.12 -33.75
CA LEU A 227 -25.65 0.73 -32.41
C LEU A 227 -24.12 0.63 -32.30
N ILE A 228 -23.45 -0.03 -33.25
CA ILE A 228 -21.98 -0.13 -33.30
C ILE A 228 -21.35 1.27 -33.33
N ASN A 229 -21.81 2.14 -34.24
CA ASN A 229 -21.31 3.52 -34.36
C ASN A 229 -21.48 4.29 -33.04
N LYS A 230 -22.64 4.16 -32.40
CA LYS A 230 -22.93 4.82 -31.12
C LYS A 230 -22.03 4.31 -30.00
N ILE A 231 -21.79 3.01 -29.96
CA ILE A 231 -20.87 2.38 -29.01
C ILE A 231 -19.46 2.95 -29.25
N GLU A 232 -18.95 2.88 -30.48
CA GLU A 232 -17.63 3.38 -30.86
C GLU A 232 -17.43 4.86 -30.46
N GLN A 233 -18.38 5.73 -30.80
CA GLN A 233 -18.31 7.15 -30.44
C GLN A 233 -18.32 7.37 -28.92
N GLN A 234 -19.25 6.75 -28.19
CA GLN A 234 -19.32 6.89 -26.73
C GLN A 234 -18.04 6.39 -26.04
N ASN A 235 -17.38 5.42 -26.65
CA ASN A 235 -16.16 4.85 -26.11
C ASN A 235 -14.94 5.71 -26.40
N GLU A 236 -14.86 6.27 -27.60
CA GLU A 236 -13.83 7.25 -27.94
C GLU A 236 -13.89 8.45 -26.97
N GLU A 237 -15.09 8.98 -26.71
CA GLU A 237 -15.29 10.05 -25.73
C GLU A 237 -14.85 9.65 -24.31
N LYS A 238 -15.23 8.44 -23.84
CA LYS A 238 -14.85 7.94 -22.51
C LYS A 238 -13.36 7.65 -22.39
N ILE A 239 -12.74 7.08 -23.42
CA ILE A 239 -11.30 6.79 -23.46
C ILE A 239 -10.53 8.11 -23.40
N ASN A 240 -10.88 9.08 -24.26
CA ASN A 240 -10.26 10.40 -24.26
C ASN A 240 -10.39 11.11 -22.89
N ALA A 241 -11.57 11.01 -22.24
CA ALA A 241 -11.76 11.57 -20.90
C ALA A 241 -10.85 10.91 -19.85
N LEU A 242 -10.76 9.58 -19.86
CA LEU A 242 -9.91 8.83 -18.93
C LEU A 242 -8.42 9.02 -19.19
N GLU A 243 -8.01 9.12 -20.46
CA GLU A 243 -6.62 9.42 -20.84
C GLU A 243 -6.20 10.83 -20.38
N ASN A 244 -7.09 11.82 -20.54
CA ASN A 244 -6.85 13.15 -20.00
C ASN A 244 -6.75 13.14 -18.47
N GLU A 245 -7.66 12.45 -17.77
CA GLU A 245 -7.59 12.32 -16.31
C GLU A 245 -6.30 11.62 -15.85
N LEU A 246 -5.87 10.58 -16.57
CA LEU A 246 -4.62 9.87 -16.30
C LEU A 246 -3.41 10.81 -16.49
N LYS A 247 -3.38 11.56 -17.59
CA LYS A 247 -2.31 12.52 -17.89
C LYS A 247 -2.22 13.62 -16.83
N GLU A 248 -3.36 14.17 -16.39
CA GLU A 248 -3.42 15.16 -15.32
C GLU A 248 -2.88 14.59 -14.00
N LYS A 249 -3.27 13.36 -13.64
CA LYS A 249 -2.76 12.68 -12.43
C LYS A 249 -1.27 12.39 -12.51
N GLU A 250 -0.77 11.95 -13.66
CA GLU A 250 0.66 11.71 -13.90
C GLU A 250 1.47 13.01 -13.79
N GLU A 251 0.99 14.11 -14.37
CA GLU A 251 1.64 15.41 -14.26
C GLU A 251 1.66 15.91 -12.80
N LEU A 252 0.55 15.74 -12.08
CA LEU A 252 0.46 16.11 -10.66
C LEU A 252 1.40 15.27 -9.79
N ILE A 253 1.53 13.97 -10.05
CA ILE A 253 2.51 13.11 -9.36
C ILE A 253 3.94 13.53 -9.67
N ASN A 254 4.26 13.85 -10.93
CA ASN A 254 5.60 14.31 -11.30
C ASN A 254 5.96 15.62 -10.60
N LYS A 255 5.01 16.56 -10.52
CA LYS A 255 5.18 17.80 -9.74
C LYS A 255 5.40 17.51 -8.25
N LEU A 256 4.61 16.61 -7.65
CA LEU A 256 4.77 16.21 -6.26
C LEU A 256 6.10 15.50 -5.99
N LYS A 257 6.54 14.65 -6.91
CA LYS A 257 7.83 13.95 -6.83
C LYS A 257 8.99 14.93 -6.82
N GLN A 258 9.01 15.88 -7.76
CA GLN A 258 10.00 16.95 -7.78
C GLN A 258 9.96 17.83 -6.52
N GLN A 259 8.77 18.17 -6.02
CA GLN A 259 8.62 18.93 -4.77
C GLN A 259 9.14 18.14 -3.56
N ASN A 260 8.81 16.85 -3.47
CA ASN A 260 9.29 15.97 -2.41
C ASN A 260 10.80 15.79 -2.48
N GLU A 261 11.38 15.56 -3.65
CA GLU A 261 12.83 15.47 -3.84
C GLU A 261 13.55 16.73 -3.35
N LYS A 262 13.05 17.92 -3.72
CA LYS A 262 13.60 19.19 -3.22
C LYS A 262 13.47 19.31 -1.70
N LYS A 263 12.32 18.94 -1.14
CA LYS A 263 12.06 19.01 0.30
C LYS A 263 12.93 18.03 1.07
N ILE A 264 13.07 16.80 0.60
CA ILE A 264 13.94 15.76 1.18
C ILE A 264 15.41 16.19 1.09
N ALA A 265 15.85 16.75 -0.03
CA ALA A 265 17.21 17.27 -0.16
C ALA A 265 17.50 18.38 0.88
N ALA A 266 16.57 19.33 1.05
CA ALA A 266 16.69 20.38 2.07
C ALA A 266 16.73 19.81 3.50
N LEU A 267 15.84 18.87 3.83
CA LEU A 267 15.80 18.20 5.13
C LEU A 267 17.08 17.40 5.39
N ASN A 268 17.63 16.73 4.37
CA ASN A 268 18.89 15.99 4.48
C ASN A 268 20.08 16.91 4.74
N ILE A 269 20.13 18.08 4.10
CA ILE A 269 21.14 19.11 4.39
C ILE A 269 21.01 19.57 5.85
N GLU A 270 19.79 19.82 6.33
CA GLU A 270 19.55 20.22 7.72
C GLU A 270 19.98 19.14 8.72
N ILE A 271 19.63 17.88 8.46
CA ILE A 271 20.08 16.71 9.25
C ILE A 271 21.60 16.66 9.29
N LYS A 272 22.28 16.76 8.13
CA LYS A 272 23.74 16.70 8.06
C LYS A 272 24.39 17.82 8.87
N ASN A 273 23.88 19.05 8.77
CA ASN A 273 24.38 20.19 9.53
C ASN A 273 24.21 19.97 11.05
N LYS A 274 23.07 19.42 11.47
CA LYS A 274 22.81 19.10 12.89
C LYS A 274 23.70 17.97 13.37
N GLU A 275 23.90 16.92 12.58
CA GLU A 275 24.82 15.81 12.88
C GLU A 275 26.28 16.30 13.01
N GLU A 276 26.76 17.17 12.12
CA GLU A 276 28.08 17.80 12.23
C GLU A 276 28.20 18.66 13.49
N PHE A 277 27.15 19.40 13.86
CA PHE A 277 27.15 20.22 15.06
C PHE A 277 27.12 19.37 16.35
N ILE A 278 26.36 18.27 16.36
CA ILE A 278 26.38 17.27 17.43
C ILE A 278 27.79 16.69 17.59
N ALA A 279 28.45 16.33 16.48
CA ALA A 279 29.81 15.80 16.50
C ALA A 279 30.80 16.79 17.13
N LYS A 280 30.72 18.08 16.76
CA LYS A 280 31.53 19.15 17.37
C LYS A 280 31.30 19.29 18.87
N ILE A 281 30.05 19.25 19.33
CA ILE A 281 29.76 19.31 20.78
C ILE A 281 30.34 18.10 21.51
N LYS A 282 30.20 16.88 20.94
CA LYS A 282 30.77 15.66 21.53
C LYS A 282 32.30 15.78 21.66
N GLN A 283 32.97 16.23 20.60
CA GLN A 283 34.41 16.47 20.63
C GLN A 283 34.82 17.52 21.68
N GLN A 284 34.14 18.66 21.74
CA GLN A 284 34.44 19.69 22.75
C GLN A 284 34.27 19.19 24.19
N ASN A 285 33.24 18.38 24.44
CA ASN A 285 33.04 17.77 25.75
C ASN A 285 34.16 16.77 26.07
N GLU A 286 34.64 15.99 25.11
CA GLU A 286 35.76 15.06 25.31
C GLU A 286 37.07 15.81 25.62
N GLU A 287 37.35 16.88 24.86
CA GLU A 287 38.52 17.75 25.07
C GLU A 287 38.48 18.43 26.45
N GLN A 288 37.34 19.02 26.83
CA GLN A 288 37.16 19.59 28.17
C GLN A 288 37.32 18.55 29.28
N THR A 289 36.73 17.36 29.11
CA THR A 289 36.86 16.27 30.09
C THR A 289 38.33 15.87 30.27
N THR A 290 39.07 15.74 29.18
CA THR A 290 40.50 15.41 29.19
C THR A 290 41.32 16.50 29.88
N ALA A 291 41.06 17.77 29.56
CA ALA A 291 41.74 18.90 30.19
C ALA A 291 41.49 18.95 31.70
N LEU A 292 40.24 18.76 32.14
CA LEU A 292 39.87 18.75 33.56
C LEU A 292 40.55 17.60 34.31
N ASN A 293 40.59 16.40 33.71
CA ASN A 293 41.28 15.24 34.28
C ASN A 293 42.78 15.47 34.43
N ASN A 294 43.43 16.12 33.45
CA ASN A 294 44.83 16.49 33.57
C ASN A 294 45.06 17.51 34.69
N GLU A 295 44.19 18.52 34.83
CA GLU A 295 44.29 19.51 35.92
C GLU A 295 44.08 18.86 37.30
N ILE A 296 43.17 17.88 37.41
CA ILE A 296 43.00 17.08 38.62
C ILE A 296 44.28 16.32 38.94
N LYS A 297 44.86 15.62 37.95
CA LYS A 297 46.10 14.86 38.12
C LYS A 297 47.27 15.76 38.56
N ASP A 298 47.43 16.93 37.96
CA ASP A 298 48.48 17.88 38.36
C ASP A 298 48.29 18.37 39.81
N LYS A 299 47.05 18.62 40.23
CA LYS A 299 46.72 18.97 41.62
C LYS A 299 46.96 17.81 42.58
N GLU A 300 46.63 16.58 42.19
CA GLU A 300 46.93 15.38 42.96
C GLU A 300 48.44 15.21 43.16
N GLU A 301 49.24 15.34 42.08
CA GLU A 301 50.71 15.31 42.17
C GLU A 301 51.27 16.43 43.06
N PHE A 302 50.68 17.63 43.02
CA PHE A 302 51.07 18.74 43.89
C PHE A 302 50.73 18.47 45.36
N ILE A 303 49.53 17.93 45.64
CA ILE A 303 49.11 17.53 46.99
C ILE A 303 50.07 16.45 47.54
N ASP A 304 50.45 15.48 46.72
CA ASP A 304 51.37 14.43 47.14
C ASP A 304 52.77 14.96 47.42
N LYS A 305 53.28 15.94 46.64
CA LYS A 305 54.52 16.67 46.96
C LYS A 305 54.44 17.40 48.30
N ILE A 306 53.33 18.09 48.59
CA ILE A 306 53.12 18.76 49.88
C ILE A 306 53.11 17.75 51.03
N LYS A 307 52.41 16.62 50.87
CA LYS A 307 52.40 15.56 51.88
C LYS A 307 53.81 15.07 52.18
N GLN A 308 54.60 14.77 51.14
CA GLN A 308 55.98 14.32 51.28
C GLN A 308 56.85 15.37 52.00
N GLN A 309 56.78 16.65 51.62
CA GLN A 309 57.52 17.72 52.29
C GLN A 309 57.14 17.88 53.77
N ASN A 310 55.85 17.76 54.08
CA ASN A 310 55.41 17.81 55.47
C ASN A 310 55.88 16.60 56.26
N GLU A 311 55.88 15.41 55.67
CA GLU A 311 56.39 14.19 56.29
C GLU A 311 57.89 14.29 56.58
N GLU A 312 58.69 14.79 55.63
CA GLU A 312 60.12 15.10 55.84
C GLU A 312 60.33 16.11 56.98
N LYS A 313 59.52 17.17 57.03
CA LYS A 313 59.60 18.20 58.07
C LYS A 313 59.20 17.69 59.45
N ILE A 314 58.18 16.84 59.53
CA ILE A 314 57.76 16.15 60.76
C ILE A 314 58.90 15.26 61.24
N ASN A 315 59.48 14.43 60.37
CA ASN A 315 60.59 13.55 60.72
C ASN A 315 61.81 14.33 61.23
N ALA A 316 62.13 15.48 60.61
CA ALA A 316 63.21 16.35 61.09
C ALA A 316 62.95 16.92 62.49
N LEU A 317 61.72 17.41 62.74
CA LEU A 317 61.32 17.92 64.06
C LEU A 317 61.30 16.82 65.14
N GLU A 318 60.85 15.61 64.80
CA GLU A 318 60.88 14.46 65.70
C GLU A 318 62.32 14.07 66.08
N ASN A 319 63.25 14.13 65.13
CA ASN A 319 64.67 13.89 65.41
C ASN A 319 65.28 14.98 66.30
N GLU A 320 65.01 16.27 66.01
CA GLU A 320 65.46 17.38 66.86
C GLU A 320 64.90 17.29 68.29
N LEU A 321 63.65 16.84 68.43
CA LEU A 321 63.02 16.60 69.73
C LEU A 321 63.75 15.49 70.49
N LYS A 322 64.04 14.34 69.83
CA LYS A 322 64.81 13.24 70.44
C LYS A 322 66.19 13.69 70.90
N GLU A 323 66.91 14.46 70.10
CA GLU A 323 68.22 15.01 70.49
C GLU A 323 68.14 15.93 71.72
N LYS A 324 67.11 16.80 71.77
CA LYS A 324 66.86 17.66 72.93
C LYS A 324 66.48 16.84 74.16
N GLU A 325 65.67 15.80 74.03
CA GLU A 325 65.33 14.88 75.13
C GLU A 325 66.59 14.17 75.67
N GLU A 326 67.47 13.68 74.80
CA GLU A 326 68.76 13.10 75.20
C GLU A 326 69.64 14.10 75.94
N LEU A 327 69.72 15.35 75.47
CA LEU A 327 70.48 16.42 76.13
C LEU A 327 69.93 16.73 77.52
N ILE A 328 68.59 16.86 77.65
CA ILE A 328 67.92 17.08 78.93
C ILE A 328 68.24 15.93 79.90
N ASN A 329 68.20 14.68 79.43
CA ASN A 329 68.54 13.52 80.25
C ASN A 329 70.02 13.53 80.69
N LYS A 330 70.96 13.91 79.82
CA LYS A 330 72.38 14.09 80.17
C LYS A 330 72.57 15.19 81.22
N LEU A 331 71.90 16.33 81.07
CA LEU A 331 71.96 17.44 82.04
C LEU A 331 71.36 17.04 83.40
N LYS A 332 70.24 16.31 83.41
CA LYS A 332 69.66 15.75 84.65
C LYS A 332 70.67 14.86 85.38
N GLN A 333 71.29 13.90 84.69
CA GLN A 333 72.32 13.04 85.29
C GLN A 333 73.55 13.81 85.80
N GLN A 334 74.00 14.84 85.07
CA GLN A 334 75.10 15.70 85.53
C GLN A 334 74.73 16.46 86.81
N ASN A 335 73.53 17.03 86.87
CA ASN A 335 73.04 17.73 88.04
C ASN A 335 72.88 16.79 89.24
N GLU A 336 72.35 15.58 89.04
CA GLU A 336 72.26 14.55 90.09
C GLU A 336 73.66 14.21 90.64
N LYS A 337 74.66 14.00 89.77
CA LYS A 337 76.06 13.77 90.19
C LYS A 337 76.63 14.96 90.97
N LYS A 338 76.37 16.19 90.52
CA LYS A 338 76.85 17.42 91.17
C LYS A 338 76.20 17.62 92.54
N ILE A 339 74.90 17.37 92.67
CA ILE A 339 74.17 17.40 93.93
C ILE A 339 74.74 16.35 94.89
N ALA A 340 74.98 15.12 94.42
CA ALA A 340 75.58 14.07 95.25
C ALA A 340 76.99 14.46 95.76
N ALA A 341 77.82 15.06 94.91
CA ALA A 341 79.14 15.55 95.30
C ALA A 341 79.05 16.66 96.35
N LEU A 342 78.17 17.65 96.16
CA LEU A 342 77.94 18.73 97.11
C LEU A 342 77.41 18.23 98.45
N ASN A 343 76.48 17.26 98.46
CA ASN A 343 75.96 16.66 99.68
C ASN A 343 77.07 15.94 100.48
N ASN A 344 77.99 15.24 99.81
CA ASN A 344 79.16 14.65 100.47
C ASN A 344 80.08 15.72 101.05
N GLU A 345 80.29 16.83 100.34
CA GLU A 345 81.12 17.94 100.82
C GLU A 345 80.50 18.64 102.03
N ILE A 346 79.18 18.84 102.04
CA ILE A 346 78.42 19.33 103.21
C ILE A 346 78.60 18.38 104.39
N LYS A 347 78.38 17.08 104.19
CA LYS A 347 78.52 16.07 105.26
C LYS A 347 79.94 16.08 105.87
N ASN A 348 80.98 16.17 105.05
CA ASN A 348 82.36 16.26 105.53
C ASN A 348 82.61 17.56 106.34
N LYS A 349 82.01 18.68 105.92
CA LYS A 349 82.11 19.95 106.67
C LYS A 349 81.33 19.91 107.97
N GLU A 350 80.16 19.26 108.00
CA GLU A 350 79.39 19.02 109.22
C GLU A 350 80.20 18.18 110.22
N GLU A 351 80.80 17.06 109.78
CA GLU A 351 81.68 16.25 110.63
C GLU A 351 82.90 17.04 111.16
N PHE A 352 83.43 17.97 110.37
CA PHE A 352 84.52 18.86 110.81
C PHE A 352 84.05 19.89 111.85
N ILE A 353 82.87 20.48 111.66
CA ILE A 353 82.26 21.42 112.63
C ILE A 353 81.98 20.71 113.96
N ASP A 354 81.47 19.48 113.93
CA ASP A 354 81.22 18.69 115.14
C ASP A 354 82.51 18.41 115.92
N LYS A 355 83.63 18.11 115.22
CA LYS A 355 84.96 17.99 115.86
C LYS A 355 85.42 19.28 116.53
N ILE A 356 85.22 20.45 115.89
CA ILE A 356 85.58 21.75 116.49
C ILE A 356 84.73 22.03 117.73
N LYS A 357 83.42 21.75 117.69
CA LYS A 357 82.54 21.91 118.87
C LYS A 357 83.05 21.09 120.04
N GLN A 358 83.41 19.82 119.81
CA GLN A 358 83.92 18.93 120.84
C GLN A 358 85.24 19.44 121.45
N GLN A 359 86.18 19.93 120.62
CA GLN A 359 87.43 20.53 121.11
C GLN A 359 87.20 21.81 121.94
N ASN A 360 86.26 22.65 121.55
CA ASN A 360 85.94 23.87 122.31
C ASN A 360 85.29 23.56 123.66
N GLU A 361 84.43 22.54 123.75
CA GLU A 361 83.86 22.08 125.02
C GLU A 361 84.95 21.55 125.97
N GLU A 362 85.91 20.79 125.45
CA GLU A 362 87.10 20.34 126.20
C GLU A 362 87.97 21.53 126.67
N GLN A 363 88.24 22.52 125.82
CA GLN A 363 89.00 23.71 126.23
C GLN A 363 88.27 24.52 127.30
N THR A 364 86.94 24.67 127.19
CA THR A 364 86.12 25.42 128.16
C THR A 364 86.16 24.76 129.54
N THR A 365 86.11 23.43 129.60
CA THR A 365 86.20 22.68 130.87
C THR A 365 87.57 22.80 131.53
N VAL A 366 88.66 22.80 130.74
CA VAL A 366 90.02 23.05 131.25
C VAL A 366 90.16 24.47 131.81
N PHE A 367 89.70 25.49 131.08
CA PHE A 367 89.76 26.89 131.51
C PHE A 367 88.99 27.14 132.81
N ASN A 368 87.78 26.57 132.93
CA ASN A 368 86.97 26.72 134.13
C ASN A 368 87.63 26.11 135.39
N ASN A 369 88.34 24.99 135.23
CA ASN A 369 89.11 24.41 136.34
C ASN A 369 90.31 25.28 136.74
N GLU A 370 91.00 25.89 135.77
CA GLU A 370 92.09 26.83 136.04
C GLU A 370 91.63 28.10 136.78
N ILE A 371 90.47 28.65 136.40
CA ILE A 371 89.88 29.82 137.07
C ILE A 371 89.58 29.49 138.53
N LYS A 372 88.95 28.33 138.78
CA LYS A 372 88.58 27.90 140.13
C LYS A 372 89.79 27.76 141.06
N ASN A 373 90.91 27.23 140.56
CA ASN A 373 92.16 27.14 141.33
C ASN A 373 92.77 28.53 141.62
N LYS A 374 92.69 29.48 140.68
CA LYS A 374 93.19 30.85 140.89
C LYS A 374 92.33 31.64 141.89
N GLU A 375 91.02 31.45 141.90
CA GLU A 375 90.12 32.06 142.90
C GLU A 375 90.45 31.59 144.32
N GLU A 376 90.75 30.30 144.50
CA GLU A 376 91.12 29.72 145.79
C GLU A 376 92.45 30.30 146.32
N LEU A 377 93.43 30.52 145.43
CA LEU A 377 94.72 31.15 145.76
C LEU A 377 94.55 32.61 146.20
N ILE A 378 93.69 33.38 145.52
CA ILE A 378 93.44 34.80 145.82
C ILE A 378 92.80 34.95 147.21
N ASN A 379 91.87 34.08 147.59
CA ASN A 379 91.24 34.13 148.90
C ASN A 379 92.25 33.89 150.05
N ASN A 380 93.18 32.94 149.88
CA ASN A 380 94.22 32.67 150.87
C ASN A 380 95.17 33.87 151.09
N LEU A 381 95.59 34.54 150.02
CA LEU A 381 96.46 35.72 150.10
C LEU A 381 95.78 36.90 150.79
N ARG A 382 94.46 37.06 150.60
CA ARG A 382 93.67 38.13 151.24
C ARG A 382 93.66 38.00 152.76
N GLN A 383 93.50 36.77 153.26
CA GLN A 383 93.44 36.47 154.68
C GLN A 383 94.79 36.74 155.40
N GLN A 384 95.92 36.39 154.76
CA GLN A 384 97.25 36.70 155.29
C GLN A 384 97.54 38.21 155.42
N ASN A 385 97.01 39.03 154.51
CA ASN A 385 97.22 40.48 154.54
C ASN A 385 96.44 41.17 155.67
N GLU A 386 95.24 40.67 155.99
CA GLU A 386 94.42 41.17 157.11
C GLU A 386 95.10 40.93 158.46
N GLU A 387 95.63 39.73 158.70
CA GLU A 387 96.34 39.40 159.94
C GLU A 387 97.59 40.28 160.15
N LYS A 388 98.33 40.56 159.08
CA LYS A 388 99.53 41.41 159.11
C LYS A 388 99.20 42.87 159.41
N SER A 389 98.08 43.38 158.89
CA SER A 389 97.63 44.76 159.11
C SER A 389 97.22 45.02 160.56
N ILE A 390 96.68 44.01 161.26
CA ILE A 390 96.27 44.13 162.68
C ILE A 390 97.50 44.19 163.60
N SER A 391 98.53 43.40 163.31
CA SER A 391 99.77 43.39 164.10
C SER A 391 100.51 44.73 164.06
N LEU A 392 100.57 45.37 162.88
CA LEU A 392 101.27 46.64 162.67
C LEU A 392 100.58 47.82 163.35
N ASN A 393 99.24 47.79 163.42
CA ASN A 393 98.46 48.88 163.99
C ASN A 393 98.59 48.96 165.53
N ASN A 394 98.85 47.83 166.19
CA ASN A 394 99.14 47.80 167.62
C ASN A 394 100.52 48.38 167.95
N GLU A 395 101.51 48.18 167.07
CA GLU A 395 102.90 48.64 167.27
C GLU A 395 103.05 50.17 167.09
N ILE A 396 102.23 50.78 166.25
CA ILE A 396 102.19 52.25 166.05
C ILE A 396 101.62 52.95 167.29
N LYS A 397 100.60 52.36 167.92
CA LYS A 397 99.90 52.95 169.08
C LYS A 397 100.77 53.04 170.33
N ASP A 398 101.72 52.11 170.48
CA ASP A 398 102.67 52.10 171.60
C ASP A 398 103.79 53.13 171.43
N LYS A 399 104.15 53.49 170.18
CA LYS A 399 105.19 54.48 169.88
C LYS A 399 104.70 55.92 169.97
N GLU A 400 103.43 56.19 169.65
CA GLU A 400 102.88 57.56 169.68
C GLU A 400 102.77 58.13 171.09
N LYS A 401 102.40 57.35 172.11
CA LYS A 401 102.28 57.90 173.48
C LYS A 401 103.59 58.10 174.22
N LEU A 402 104.69 57.51 173.77
CA LEU A 402 106.03 57.82 174.29
C LEU A 402 106.49 59.21 173.82
N ASN A 403 106.03 59.64 172.64
CA ASN A 403 106.42 60.91 172.02
C ASN A 403 105.73 62.11 172.70
N ASP A 404 104.51 61.94 173.21
CA ASP A 404 103.81 62.98 173.95
C ASP A 404 104.49 63.34 175.29
N LYS A 405 105.30 62.44 175.86
CA LYS A 405 106.11 62.72 177.06
C LYS A 405 107.37 63.54 176.80
N LEU A 406 107.82 63.67 175.55
CA LEU A 406 109.14 64.23 175.24
C LEU A 406 109.09 65.70 174.79
N ASN A 407 107.95 66.20 174.28
CA ASN A 407 107.94 67.44 173.49
C ASN A 407 107.56 68.74 174.21
N GLU A 408 107.06 68.73 175.44
CA GLU A 408 106.77 69.99 176.17
C GLU A 408 107.59 70.19 177.46
N GLU A 409 108.75 69.51 177.56
CA GLU A 409 109.86 69.98 178.42
C GLU A 409 110.74 71.03 177.70
N THR A 410 110.46 71.35 176.42
CA THR A 410 111.38 72.11 175.57
C THR A 410 111.06 73.58 175.31
N LYS A 411 110.08 74.19 175.99
CA LYS A 411 109.98 75.66 176.01
C LYS A 411 109.59 76.21 177.38
N LYS A 412 110.65 76.58 178.11
CA LYS A 412 110.70 77.65 179.11
C LYS A 412 109.86 78.88 178.74
#